data_AF-A0A150T544-F1
#
_entry.id   AF-A0A150T544-F1
#
_cell.length_a   1.000
_cell.length_b   1.000
_cell.length_c   1.000
_cell.angle_alpha   90.00
_cell.angle_beta   90.00
_cell.angle_gamma   90.00
#
_symmetry.space_group_name_H-M   'P 1'
#
loop_
_entity.id
_entity.type
_entity.pdbx_description
1 polymer ?
#
loop_
_entity_poly.entity_id
_entity_poly.type
_entity_poly.pdbx_seq_one_letter_code
_entity_poly.pdbx_strand_id
1 'polypeptide(L)'
;MRFYLGLRMWVAGWSDALAFVVRAGLPAHDIAIGAREAAFGVVVDGRTEHLIRASREGDRLGWVESPRMEAYRGDGSDVGCLAPGTFAVALATRGYPLVRSEARWRERHRASAGGEPEGLAHKIELFEAVDRSFGFDVRTPRIPGLRYREYDDID
;
A
#
# COMPACT_ATOMS: atom_id res chain seq x y z
N MET A 1 3.75 6.59 -10.23
CA MET A 1 3.56 6.43 -8.76
C MET A 1 4.49 7.32 -7.94
N ARG A 2 5.83 7.13 -8.00
CA ARG A 2 6.79 7.88 -7.15
C ARG A 2 6.64 9.40 -7.24
N PHE A 3 6.34 9.93 -8.43
CA PHE A 3 6.05 11.36 -8.64
C PHE A 3 4.86 11.85 -7.78
N TYR A 4 3.70 11.19 -7.85
CA TYR A 4 2.50 11.58 -7.11
C TYR A 4 2.66 11.43 -5.59
N LEU A 5 3.38 10.40 -5.14
CA LEU A 5 3.75 10.25 -3.72
C LEU A 5 4.72 11.35 -3.27
N GLY A 6 5.64 11.78 -4.14
CA GLY A 6 6.53 12.91 -3.89
C GLY A 6 5.79 14.25 -3.77
N LEU A 7 4.66 14.40 -4.47
CA LEU A 7 3.71 15.50 -4.31
C LEU A 7 2.80 15.35 -3.08
N ARG A 8 3.00 14.30 -2.26
CA ARG A 8 2.20 13.98 -1.08
C ARG A 8 0.70 13.80 -1.37
N MET A 9 0.37 13.27 -2.55
CA MET A 9 -1.00 12.86 -2.87
C MET A 9 -1.35 11.54 -2.19
N TRP A 10 -2.57 11.44 -1.68
CA TRP A 10 -3.09 10.24 -1.03
C TRP A 10 -3.62 9.25 -2.06
N VAL A 11 -3.53 7.96 -1.77
CA VAL A 11 -4.10 6.91 -2.62
C VAL A 11 -5.54 6.64 -2.19
N ALA A 12 -6.48 6.89 -3.09
CA ALA A 12 -7.92 6.66 -2.87
C ALA A 12 -8.38 5.25 -3.26
N GLY A 13 -7.63 4.55 -4.10
CA GLY A 13 -7.96 3.19 -4.52
C GLY A 13 -7.17 2.71 -5.73
N TRP A 14 -7.43 1.46 -6.13
CA TRP A 14 -6.73 0.77 -7.22
C TRP A 14 -7.62 -0.27 -7.96
N SER A 15 -8.93 -0.04 -8.02
CA SER A 15 -9.87 -0.98 -8.66
C SER A 15 -9.50 -1.28 -10.11
N ASP A 16 -9.44 -0.27 -10.98
CA ASP A 16 -9.04 -0.43 -12.39
C ASP A 16 -7.75 0.34 -12.69
N ALA A 17 -7.50 1.40 -11.93
CA ALA A 17 -6.30 2.21 -11.99
C ALA A 17 -6.01 2.78 -10.59
N LEU A 18 -4.76 3.17 -10.35
CA LEU A 18 -4.39 3.90 -9.14
C LEU A 18 -5.01 5.30 -9.16
N ALA A 19 -5.87 5.57 -8.19
CA ALA A 19 -6.48 6.88 -7.97
C ALA A 19 -5.73 7.66 -6.89
N PHE A 20 -5.28 8.87 -7.22
CA PHE A 20 -4.61 9.78 -6.30
C PHE A 20 -5.47 11.01 -6.02
N VAL A 21 -5.50 11.47 -4.78
CA VAL A 21 -6.31 12.63 -4.36
C VAL A 21 -5.51 13.61 -3.52
N VAL A 22 -5.90 14.88 -3.64
CA VAL A 22 -5.59 15.95 -2.69
C VAL A 22 -6.93 16.48 -2.21
N ARG A 23 -7.18 16.47 -0.90
CA ARG A 23 -8.42 16.98 -0.32
C ARG A 23 -8.10 18.06 0.71
N ALA A 24 -8.94 19.09 0.75
CA ALA A 24 -8.89 20.06 1.84
C ALA A 24 -9.15 19.34 3.17
N GLY A 25 -8.33 19.62 4.19
CA GLY A 25 -8.44 18.98 5.51
C GLY A 25 -7.62 17.71 5.70
N LEU A 26 -7.03 17.13 4.64
CA LEU A 26 -6.04 16.07 4.81
C LEU A 26 -4.68 16.67 5.21
N PRO A 27 -4.02 16.18 6.27
CA PRO A 27 -2.66 16.59 6.57
C PRO A 27 -1.71 16.13 5.47
N ALA A 28 -0.57 16.80 5.35
CA ALA A 28 0.52 16.28 4.54
C ALA A 28 1.03 14.98 5.17
N HIS A 29 1.22 13.92 4.38
CA HIS A 29 1.85 12.70 4.89
C HIS A 29 3.36 12.74 4.70
N ASP A 30 4.04 11.91 5.49
CA ASP A 30 5.48 11.66 5.42
C ASP A 30 5.72 10.15 5.40
N ILE A 31 6.61 9.71 4.51
CA ILE A 31 6.88 8.28 4.29
C ILE A 31 8.39 8.08 4.29
N ALA A 32 8.86 7.31 5.26
CA ALA A 32 10.25 6.88 5.35
C ALA A 32 10.34 5.38 5.02
N ILE A 33 11.16 5.00 4.05
CA ILE A 33 11.37 3.59 3.66
C ILE A 33 12.87 3.30 3.65
N GLY A 34 13.32 2.55 4.65
CA GLY A 34 14.66 1.99 4.74
C GLY A 34 14.76 0.59 4.13
N ALA A 35 15.84 -0.13 4.43
CA ALA A 35 16.05 -1.49 3.93
C ALA A 35 15.21 -2.55 4.68
N ARG A 36 15.07 -2.38 6.00
CA ARG A 36 14.38 -3.33 6.90
C ARG A 36 13.12 -2.76 7.53
N GLU A 37 13.08 -1.46 7.77
CA GLU A 37 11.96 -0.77 8.40
C GLU A 37 11.44 0.36 7.54
N ALA A 38 10.15 0.62 7.65
CA ALA A 38 9.46 1.72 7.01
C ALA A 38 8.41 2.31 7.95
N ALA A 39 8.08 3.58 7.77
CA ALA A 39 7.06 4.25 8.55
C ALA A 39 6.22 5.19 7.67
N PHE A 40 4.94 5.23 7.98
CA PHE A 40 4.00 6.22 7.50
C PHE A 40 3.62 7.15 8.65
N GLY A 41 3.60 8.45 8.40
CA GLY A 41 3.10 9.43 9.33
C GLY A 41 2.38 10.58 8.65
N VAL A 42 1.77 11.43 9.47
CA VAL A 42 1.16 12.69 9.04
C VAL A 42 1.82 13.85 9.75
N VAL A 43 1.88 15.01 9.10
CA VAL A 43 2.46 16.22 9.65
C VAL A 43 1.36 17.02 10.32
N VAL A 44 1.43 17.14 11.65
CA VAL A 44 0.52 17.92 12.49
C VAL A 44 1.38 18.92 13.28
N ASP A 45 1.03 20.22 13.19
CA ASP A 45 1.77 21.31 13.85
C ASP A 45 3.29 21.26 13.59
N GLY A 46 3.68 20.91 12.36
CA GLY A 46 5.08 20.82 11.95
C GLY A 46 5.83 19.59 12.47
N ARG A 47 5.16 18.65 13.15
CA ARG A 47 5.73 17.40 13.66
C ARG A 47 5.14 16.20 12.93
N THR A 48 5.99 15.21 12.65
CA THR A 48 5.53 13.93 12.09
C THR A 48 4.97 13.05 13.21
N GLU A 49 3.67 12.78 13.14
CA GLU A 49 3.00 11.77 13.93
C GLU A 49 3.03 10.45 13.17
N HIS A 50 3.82 9.48 13.67
CA HIS A 50 3.92 8.16 13.03
C HIS A 50 2.69 7.32 13.32
N LEU A 51 1.99 6.93 12.25
CA LEU A 51 0.73 6.22 12.33
C LEU A 51 0.88 4.72 12.11
N ILE A 52 1.77 4.32 11.20
CA ILE A 52 1.98 2.92 10.81
C ILE A 52 3.48 2.67 10.71
N ARG A 53 3.93 1.56 11.29
CA ARG A 53 5.27 1.01 11.12
C ARG A 53 5.20 -0.31 10.38
N ALA A 54 6.14 -0.51 9.48
CA ALA A 54 6.29 -1.72 8.72
C ALA A 54 7.71 -2.29 8.82
N SER A 55 7.83 -3.61 8.88
CA SER A 55 9.08 -4.35 8.89
C SER A 55 9.11 -5.36 7.75
N ARG A 56 10.31 -5.60 7.21
CA ARG A 56 10.56 -6.70 6.27
C ARG A 56 10.91 -7.95 7.06
N GLU A 57 9.99 -8.91 7.09
CA GLU A 57 10.11 -10.18 7.81
C GLU A 57 10.26 -11.32 6.80
N GLY A 58 11.39 -11.31 6.08
CA GLY A 58 11.59 -12.16 4.89
C GLY A 58 10.59 -11.78 3.80
N ASP A 59 9.72 -12.73 3.46
CA ASP A 59 8.65 -12.56 2.46
C ASP A 59 7.35 -12.00 3.05
N ARG A 60 7.33 -11.70 4.35
CA ARG A 60 6.16 -11.15 5.03
C ARG A 60 6.35 -9.70 5.43
N LEU A 61 5.22 -9.00 5.48
CA LEU A 61 5.12 -7.64 5.96
C LEU A 61 4.76 -7.68 7.46
N GLY A 62 5.67 -7.24 8.32
CA GLY A 62 5.27 -6.84 9.66
C GLY A 62 4.55 -5.49 9.59
N TRP A 63 3.47 -5.34 10.36
CA TRP A 63 2.60 -4.16 10.29
C TRP A 63 2.05 -3.83 11.67
N VAL A 64 2.38 -2.64 12.16
CA VAL A 64 1.94 -2.15 13.47
C VAL A 64 1.37 -0.76 13.30
N GLU A 65 0.09 -0.62 13.66
CA GLU A 65 -0.59 0.66 13.70
C GLU A 65 -0.48 1.26 15.11
N SER A 66 -0.29 2.57 15.18
CA SER A 66 -0.34 3.30 16.44
C SER A 66 -1.80 3.48 16.91
N PRO A 67 -2.04 3.72 18.20
CA PRO A 67 -3.38 4.03 18.72
C PRO A 67 -4.05 5.23 18.04
N ARG A 68 -3.25 6.13 17.44
CA ARG A 68 -3.74 7.30 16.72
C ARG A 68 -4.48 6.95 15.44
N MET A 69 -4.14 5.84 14.78
CA MET A 69 -4.90 5.34 13.64
C MET A 69 -6.36 5.08 14.01
N GLU A 70 -6.61 4.53 15.20
CA GLU A 70 -7.96 4.28 15.68
C GLU A 70 -8.71 5.58 15.98
N ALA A 71 -8.03 6.58 16.55
CA ALA A 71 -8.62 7.91 16.73
C ALA A 71 -9.04 8.54 15.39
N TYR A 72 -8.18 8.51 14.36
CA TYR A 72 -8.54 9.00 13.03
C TYR A 72 -9.76 8.27 12.44
N ARG A 73 -9.89 6.95 12.65
CA ARG A 73 -11.08 6.20 12.23
C ARG A 73 -12.32 6.61 12.99
N GLY A 74 -12.22 6.75 14.32
CA GLY A 74 -13.33 7.16 15.19
C GLY A 74 -13.86 8.56 14.88
N ASP A 75 -12.98 9.48 14.50
CA ASP A 75 -13.32 10.85 14.11
C ASP A 75 -13.91 10.96 12.70
N GLY A 76 -14.00 9.84 11.96
CA GLY A 76 -14.44 9.83 10.56
C GLY A 76 -13.46 10.52 9.61
N SER A 77 -12.20 10.67 10.01
CA SER A 77 -11.17 11.29 9.18
C SER A 77 -10.79 10.38 8.02
N ASP A 78 -10.68 10.97 6.83
CA ASP A 78 -10.16 10.30 5.63
C ASP A 78 -8.76 9.69 5.86
N VAL A 79 -7.97 10.20 6.81
CA VAL A 79 -6.64 9.64 7.16
C VAL A 79 -6.75 8.16 7.52
N GLY A 80 -7.74 7.78 8.34
CA GLY A 80 -7.90 6.40 8.80
C GLY A 80 -8.22 5.42 7.67
N CYS A 81 -8.84 5.91 6.60
CA CYS A 81 -9.17 5.15 5.40
C CYS A 81 -8.01 5.11 4.38
N LEU A 82 -7.38 6.27 4.13
CA LEU A 82 -6.43 6.44 3.04
C LEU A 82 -4.98 6.07 3.42
N ALA A 83 -4.60 6.14 4.70
CA ALA A 83 -3.22 5.90 5.14
C ALA A 83 -2.72 4.48 4.81
N PRO A 84 -3.46 3.39 5.09
CA PRO A 84 -2.98 2.03 4.81
C PRO A 84 -2.69 1.82 3.32
N GLY A 85 -3.60 2.26 2.44
CA GLY A 85 -3.44 2.11 1.00
C GLY A 85 -2.33 2.99 0.43
N THR A 86 -2.22 4.22 0.91
CA THR A 86 -1.12 5.13 0.52
C THR A 86 0.23 4.53 0.88
N PHE A 87 0.35 3.97 2.09
CA PHE A 87 1.59 3.36 2.54
C PHE A 87 1.90 2.08 1.76
N ALA A 88 0.90 1.22 1.51
CA ALA A 88 1.07 0.01 0.71
C ALA A 88 1.62 0.30 -0.69
N VAL A 89 1.10 1.31 -1.39
CA VAL A 89 1.62 1.73 -2.70
C VAL A 89 3.06 2.23 -2.59
N ALA A 90 3.39 3.00 -1.56
CA ALA A 90 4.75 3.46 -1.36
C ALA A 90 5.73 2.29 -1.13
N LEU A 91 5.35 1.31 -0.31
CA LEU A 91 6.10 0.08 -0.08
C LEU A 91 6.30 -0.71 -1.38
N ALA A 92 5.26 -0.87 -2.19
CA ALA A 92 5.32 -1.57 -3.47
C ALA A 92 6.35 -0.94 -4.41
N THR A 93 6.41 0.40 -4.47
CA THR A 93 7.39 1.11 -5.33
C THR A 93 8.85 0.85 -4.95
N ARG A 94 9.11 0.22 -3.79
CA ARG A 94 10.43 -0.13 -3.25
C ARG A 94 10.63 -1.64 -3.11
N GLY A 95 9.71 -2.48 -3.60
CA GLY A 95 9.84 -3.94 -3.47
C GLY A 95 9.78 -4.43 -2.02
N TYR A 96 8.97 -3.78 -1.18
CA TYR A 96 8.65 -4.32 0.15
C TYR A 96 7.66 -5.47 0.06
N PRO A 97 7.70 -6.43 0.99
CA PRO A 97 6.62 -7.40 1.11
C PRO A 97 5.31 -6.67 1.36
N LEU A 98 4.21 -7.22 0.85
CA LEU A 98 2.86 -6.68 1.07
C LEU A 98 1.94 -7.67 1.77
N VAL A 99 2.33 -8.94 1.89
CA VAL A 99 1.50 -9.96 2.52
C VAL A 99 1.89 -10.11 4.00
N ARG A 100 0.96 -9.79 4.91
CA ARG A 100 1.21 -9.89 6.36
C ARG A 100 1.07 -11.33 6.85
N SER A 101 0.08 -12.06 6.36
CA SER A 101 -0.14 -13.48 6.71
C SER A 101 -1.01 -14.21 5.69
N GLU A 102 -1.02 -15.54 5.75
CA GLU A 102 -1.93 -16.37 4.93
C GLU A 102 -3.40 -16.07 5.21
N ALA A 103 -3.76 -15.80 6.46
CA ALA A 103 -5.14 -15.46 6.81
C ALA A 103 -5.58 -14.15 6.13
N ARG A 104 -4.73 -13.12 6.15
CA ARG A 104 -4.99 -11.85 5.45
C ARG A 104 -4.98 -12.02 3.93
N TRP A 105 -4.11 -12.88 3.40
CA TRP A 105 -4.07 -13.17 1.97
C TRP A 105 -5.38 -13.81 1.45
N ARG A 106 -6.03 -14.67 2.24
CA ARG A 106 -7.34 -15.22 1.88
C ARG A 106 -8.43 -14.15 1.75
N GLU A 107 -8.28 -13.03 2.45
CA GLU A 107 -9.22 -11.91 2.42
C GLU A 107 -8.91 -10.88 1.32
N ARG A 108 -7.83 -11.08 0.54
CA ARG A 108 -7.31 -10.08 -0.44
C ARG A 108 -8.37 -9.48 -1.36
N HIS A 109 -9.34 -10.27 -1.82
CA HIS A 109 -10.38 -9.82 -2.74
C HIS A 109 -11.28 -8.74 -2.13
N ARG A 110 -11.48 -8.76 -0.80
CA ARG A 110 -12.28 -7.76 -0.07
C ARG A 110 -11.63 -6.38 -0.08
N ALA A 111 -10.31 -6.31 -0.28
CA ALA A 111 -9.53 -5.08 -0.34
C ALA A 111 -8.98 -4.79 -1.76
N SER A 112 -9.54 -5.43 -2.78
CA SER A 112 -9.08 -5.28 -4.17
C SER A 112 -9.31 -3.88 -4.76
N ALA A 113 -10.12 -3.05 -4.11
CA ALA A 113 -10.39 -1.67 -4.51
C ALA A 113 -9.53 -0.63 -3.77
N GLY A 114 -8.93 -0.98 -2.63
CA GLY A 114 -8.24 -0.03 -1.75
C GLY A 114 -8.04 -0.54 -0.32
N GLY A 115 -7.32 0.23 0.48
CA GLY A 115 -7.14 -0.02 1.91
C GLY A 115 -5.98 -0.94 2.23
N GLU A 116 -6.16 -2.26 2.14
CA GLU A 116 -5.20 -3.22 2.72
C GLU A 116 -4.06 -3.61 1.77
N PRO A 117 -2.83 -3.84 2.29
CA PRO A 117 -1.67 -4.25 1.49
C PRO A 117 -1.87 -5.50 0.63
N GLU A 118 -2.57 -6.52 1.14
CA GLU A 118 -2.81 -7.77 0.41
C GLU A 118 -3.71 -7.59 -0.81
N GLY A 119 -4.67 -6.67 -0.74
CA GLY A 119 -5.52 -6.31 -1.87
C GLY A 119 -4.72 -5.67 -3.00
N LEU A 120 -3.78 -4.78 -2.66
CA LEU A 120 -2.84 -4.22 -3.64
C LEU A 120 -1.92 -5.31 -4.21
N ALA A 121 -1.39 -6.20 -3.37
CA ALA A 121 -0.50 -7.26 -3.80
C ALA A 121 -1.16 -8.20 -4.82
N HIS A 122 -2.43 -8.57 -4.58
CA HIS A 122 -3.24 -9.32 -5.54
C HIS A 122 -3.42 -8.57 -6.86
N LYS A 123 -3.72 -7.27 -6.82
CA LYS A 123 -3.92 -6.46 -8.03
C LYS A 123 -2.63 -6.26 -8.81
N ILE A 124 -1.49 -6.14 -8.15
CA ILE A 124 -0.17 -6.14 -8.80
C ILE A 124 0.03 -7.47 -9.54
N GLU A 125 -0.17 -8.61 -8.88
CA GLU A 125 -0.02 -9.92 -9.53
C GLU A 125 -0.92 -10.05 -10.77
N LEU A 126 -2.19 -9.68 -10.63
CA LEU A 126 -3.18 -9.71 -11.70
C LEU A 126 -2.80 -8.80 -12.89
N PHE A 127 -2.55 -7.52 -12.63
CA PHE A 127 -2.28 -6.55 -13.69
C PHE A 127 -0.97 -6.86 -14.40
N GLU A 128 0.08 -7.25 -13.67
CA GLU A 128 1.32 -7.64 -14.32
C GLU A 128 1.19 -8.94 -15.12
N ALA A 129 0.33 -9.88 -14.72
CA ALA A 129 0.04 -11.09 -15.50
C ALA A 129 -0.70 -10.75 -16.80
N VAL A 130 -1.67 -9.83 -16.75
CA VAL A 130 -2.34 -9.31 -17.94
C VAL A 130 -1.34 -8.61 -18.86
N ASP A 131 -0.51 -7.69 -18.35
CA ASP A 131 0.49 -7.01 -19.17
C ASP A 131 1.45 -8.00 -19.86
N ARG A 132 1.92 -9.02 -19.12
CA ARG A 132 2.76 -10.09 -19.68
C ARG A 132 2.05 -10.88 -20.77
N SER A 133 0.76 -11.21 -20.63
CA SER A 133 0.02 -11.98 -21.63
C SER A 133 -0.17 -11.23 -22.96
N PHE A 134 -0.15 -9.89 -22.92
CA PHE A 134 -0.12 -9.04 -24.11
C PHE A 134 1.30 -8.73 -24.62
N GLY A 135 2.34 -9.34 -24.04
CA GLY A 135 3.73 -9.20 -24.47
C GLY A 135 4.44 -7.94 -23.97
N PHE A 136 3.89 -7.25 -22.97
CA PHE A 136 4.57 -6.11 -22.36
C PHE A 136 5.70 -6.56 -21.44
N ASP A 137 6.82 -5.83 -21.50
CA ASP A 137 7.96 -5.99 -20.58
C ASP A 137 7.70 -5.23 -19.28
N VAL A 138 7.31 -5.96 -18.23
CA VAL A 138 6.95 -5.41 -16.92
C VAL A 138 8.22 -5.20 -16.06
N ARG A 139 8.72 -3.97 -16.05
CA ARG A 139 9.92 -3.55 -15.30
C ARG A 139 9.59 -2.93 -13.95
N THR A 140 9.00 -3.71 -13.05
CA THR A 140 8.62 -3.28 -11.71
C THR A 140 9.47 -3.97 -10.63
N PRO A 141 9.68 -3.36 -9.46
CA PRO A 141 10.25 -4.06 -8.32
C PRO A 141 9.39 -5.27 -7.95
N ARG A 142 10.03 -6.41 -7.73
CA ARG A 142 9.32 -7.61 -7.28
C ARG A 142 8.90 -7.46 -5.82
N ILE A 143 7.70 -7.92 -5.51
CA ILE A 143 7.12 -7.97 -4.18
C ILE A 143 7.42 -9.36 -3.60
N PRO A 144 8.20 -9.44 -2.52
CA PRO A 144 8.45 -10.71 -1.84
C PRO A 144 7.15 -11.40 -1.42
N GLY A 145 7.13 -12.72 -1.51
CA GLY A 145 5.96 -13.55 -1.18
C GLY A 145 4.88 -13.65 -2.27
N LEU A 146 4.96 -12.86 -3.35
CA LEU A 146 4.09 -13.03 -4.52
C LEU A 146 4.64 -14.08 -5.48
N ARG A 147 3.74 -14.89 -6.04
CA ARG A 147 4.08 -15.99 -6.96
C ARG A 147 4.24 -15.53 -8.40
N TYR A 148 3.54 -14.46 -8.77
CA TYR A 148 3.54 -13.91 -10.12
C TYR A 148 3.13 -14.93 -11.17
N ARG A 149 1.98 -15.53 -10.91
CA ARG A 149 1.33 -16.51 -11.77
C ARG A 149 0.97 -15.90 -13.13
N GLU A 150 0.73 -16.78 -14.10
CA GLU A 150 0.11 -16.39 -15.36
C GLU A 150 -1.37 -16.06 -15.14
N TYR A 151 -1.96 -15.29 -16.06
CA TYR A 151 -3.31 -14.75 -15.87
C TYR A 151 -4.36 -15.85 -15.60
N ASP A 152 -4.28 -16.96 -16.35
CA ASP A 152 -5.22 -18.07 -16.25
C ASP A 152 -5.08 -18.89 -14.94
N ASP A 153 -3.98 -18.69 -14.19
CA ASP A 153 -3.67 -19.39 -12.93
C ASP A 153 -3.97 -18.54 -11.67
N ILE A 154 -4.52 -17.34 -11.84
CA ILE A 154 -4.86 -16.44 -10.73
C ILE A 154 -6.32 -16.62 -10.33
N ASP A 155 -6.54 -17.08 -9.09
CA ASP A 155 -7.85 -17.06 -8.41
C ASP A 155 -8.30 -15.64 -8.04
#